data_AF-A0A0G0ID19-F1
#
_entry.id   AF-A0A0G0ID19-F1
#
_cell.length_a   1.000
_cell.length_b   1.000
_cell.length_c   1.000
_cell.angle_alpha   90.00
_cell.angle_beta   90.00
_cell.angle_gamma   90.00
#
_symmetry.space_group_name_H-M   'P 1'
#
loop_
_entity.id
_entity.type
_entity.pdbx_description
1 polymer ?
#
loop_
_entity_poly.entity_id
_entity_poly.type
_entity_poly.pdbx_seq_one_letter_code
_entity_poly.pdbx_strand_id
1 'polypeptide(L)'
;MIMEKFKKQKSIDSFCQKNEPKEFSDYSLAKFIQKNKKSSVLFAKQGRMEKFSTESLNFHYIKSANQPNFQSLDGFVNFKKRIYHKQKRNTGRDLYLEIQERYGDWRNYATDLLRGSVQGVSVARMWNVSIVGSLIFGMFLMTFIYRYLGPNAAANSNRNKANKEMQQILGDSAEKPNEDEKNYEDYVSKIMNDYKDDADSEKKLKENILEMVKGTPMEKMAPFIAKQDRIVAAFLVAIAKKESSWGVHVPVLNGEDCYNYWGYRGIREKMGTGGHTCFDSPKDAVETVAKRVDFLVNSEKRNTPEKLKVWKCGYDCSWDDPSAVRKWINDVDYYFKKFDKFAEE
;
A
#
# COMPACT_ATOMS: atom_id res chain seq x y z
N MET A 1 -15.82 -33.61 62.17
CA MET A 1 -17.06 -32.91 62.55
C MET A 1 -17.37 -31.91 61.42
N ILE A 2 -17.71 -32.37 60.22
CA ILE A 2 -19.08 -32.61 59.69
C ILE A 2 -20.11 -31.63 60.24
N MET A 3 -20.44 -30.61 59.44
CA MET A 3 -21.83 -30.21 59.17
C MET A 3 -21.92 -29.67 57.74
N GLU A 4 -22.42 -30.52 56.84
CA GLU A 4 -23.14 -30.11 55.63
C GLU A 4 -24.54 -29.58 55.98
N LYS A 5 -25.13 -28.87 55.00
CA LYS A 5 -26.56 -28.65 54.68
C LYS A 5 -26.95 -27.16 54.72
N PHE A 6 -27.69 -26.56 53.77
CA PHE A 6 -28.46 -27.05 52.63
C PHE A 6 -28.57 -25.96 51.54
N LYS A 7 -28.69 -26.42 50.29
CA LYS A 7 -29.07 -25.69 49.07
C LYS A 7 -30.34 -24.84 49.22
N LYS A 8 -30.35 -23.68 48.55
CA LYS A 8 -31.56 -23.14 47.91
C LYS A 8 -31.20 -22.60 46.51
N GLN A 9 -31.70 -23.30 45.50
CA GLN A 9 -31.78 -22.82 44.12
C GLN A 9 -32.77 -21.64 44.05
N LYS A 10 -32.34 -20.54 43.44
CA LYS A 10 -33.18 -19.58 42.73
C LYS A 10 -32.49 -19.36 41.38
N SER A 11 -33.05 -19.99 40.35
CA SER A 11 -33.90 -19.34 39.36
C SER A 11 -33.04 -18.62 38.33
N ILE A 12 -32.94 -19.30 37.19
CA ILE A 12 -32.51 -18.80 35.89
C ILE A 12 -33.37 -17.57 35.60
N ASP A 13 -32.76 -16.39 35.54
CA ASP A 13 -33.31 -15.18 34.89
C ASP A 13 -32.23 -14.08 34.86
N SER A 14 -31.30 -14.17 33.91
CA SER A 14 -30.59 -13.00 33.38
C SER A 14 -29.88 -13.31 32.06
N PHE A 15 -30.60 -13.93 31.12
CA PHE A 15 -30.21 -13.95 29.70
C PHE A 15 -30.99 -12.84 29.00
N CYS A 16 -30.60 -11.59 29.24
CA CYS A 16 -31.06 -10.41 28.50
C CYS A 16 -30.21 -9.17 28.85
N GLN A 17 -28.88 -9.26 28.65
CA GLN A 17 -28.08 -8.05 28.47
C GLN A 17 -28.38 -7.50 27.08
N LYS A 18 -29.19 -6.43 27.04
CA LYS A 18 -29.36 -5.58 25.87
C LYS A 18 -27.99 -5.01 25.50
N ASN A 19 -27.47 -5.42 24.34
CA ASN A 19 -26.35 -4.72 23.72
C ASN A 19 -26.82 -3.30 23.36
N GLU A 20 -26.26 -2.29 24.01
CA GLU A 20 -26.37 -0.92 23.54
C GLU A 20 -25.65 -0.81 22.18
N PRO A 21 -26.30 -0.23 21.15
CA PRO A 21 -25.64 -0.02 19.86
C PRO A 21 -24.55 1.03 20.04
N LYS A 22 -23.30 0.63 19.76
CA LYS A 22 -22.15 1.54 19.64
C LYS A 22 -22.50 2.65 18.63
N GLU A 23 -22.53 3.89 19.11
CA GLU A 23 -22.69 5.07 18.26
C GLU A 23 -21.52 5.16 17.28
N PHE A 24 -21.82 4.99 15.98
CA PHE A 24 -20.90 5.35 14.92
C PHE A 24 -21.09 6.82 14.57
N SER A 25 -19.95 7.51 14.50
CA SER A 25 -19.76 8.91 14.19
C SER A 25 -20.22 9.30 12.77
N ASP A 26 -20.71 10.53 12.69
CA ASP A 26 -20.84 11.39 11.50
C ASP A 26 -22.00 11.18 10.52
N TYR A 27 -23.19 11.65 10.93
CA TYR A 27 -24.35 11.90 10.06
C TYR A 27 -24.41 13.34 9.52
N SER A 28 -23.30 14.06 9.38
CA SER A 28 -23.29 15.42 8.82
C SER A 28 -23.86 15.45 7.40
N LEU A 29 -23.44 14.50 6.55
CA LEU A 29 -23.93 14.36 5.18
C LEU A 29 -25.39 13.85 5.12
N ALA A 30 -25.74 12.89 5.97
CA ALA A 30 -27.11 12.37 6.01
C ALA A 30 -28.12 13.43 6.49
N LYS A 31 -27.76 14.23 7.51
CA LYS A 31 -28.56 15.39 7.94
C LYS A 31 -28.66 16.44 6.83
N PHE A 32 -27.57 16.72 6.12
CA PHE A 32 -27.57 17.66 4.99
C PHE A 32 -28.49 17.20 3.86
N ILE A 33 -28.42 15.93 3.47
CA ILE A 33 -29.29 15.34 2.44
C ILE A 33 -30.75 15.35 2.89
N GLN A 34 -31.01 15.00 4.16
CA GLN A 34 -32.38 14.96 4.68
C GLN A 34 -32.99 16.36 4.81
N LYS A 35 -32.18 17.37 5.13
CA LYS A 35 -32.57 18.80 5.20
C LYS A 35 -32.84 19.40 3.81
N ASN A 36 -32.08 18.99 2.79
CA ASN A 36 -32.15 19.57 1.43
C ASN A 36 -32.90 18.70 0.39
N LYS A 37 -33.49 17.57 0.79
CA LYS A 37 -34.21 16.65 -0.13
C LYS A 37 -35.41 17.27 -0.86
N LYS A 38 -35.95 18.40 -0.38
CA LYS A 38 -37.08 19.11 -1.01
C LYS A 38 -36.66 20.32 -1.84
N SER A 39 -35.42 20.80 -1.72
CA SER A 39 -34.89 21.97 -2.42
C SER A 39 -33.97 21.62 -3.59
N SER A 40 -33.57 20.35 -3.71
CA SER A 40 -32.75 19.88 -4.82
C SER A 40 -33.59 19.32 -5.97
N VAL A 41 -33.37 19.84 -7.17
CA VAL A 41 -33.92 19.33 -8.44
C VAL A 41 -33.57 17.84 -8.66
N LEU A 42 -32.50 17.34 -8.03
CA LEU A 42 -32.04 15.96 -8.13
C LEU A 42 -32.78 14.98 -7.19
N PHE A 43 -33.48 15.49 -6.16
CA PHE A 43 -34.10 14.65 -5.12
C PHE A 43 -35.59 14.94 -4.86
N ALA A 44 -36.20 15.88 -5.59
CA ALA A 44 -37.62 16.17 -5.47
C ALA A 44 -38.47 14.96 -5.92
N LYS A 45 -39.38 14.52 -5.03
CA LYS A 45 -40.26 13.36 -5.23
C LYS A 45 -41.52 13.69 -6.05
N GLN A 46 -41.67 14.93 -6.52
CA GLN A 46 -42.85 15.41 -7.26
C GLN A 46 -42.42 16.01 -8.61
N GLY A 47 -42.97 15.44 -9.69
CA GLY A 47 -43.00 16.05 -11.03
C GLY A 47 -41.76 15.77 -11.89
N ARG A 48 -41.88 14.85 -12.86
CA ARG A 48 -40.97 14.82 -14.02
C ARG A 48 -41.18 16.12 -14.79
N MET A 49 -40.13 16.92 -14.99
CA MET A 49 -40.22 18.04 -15.93
C MET A 49 -40.14 17.52 -17.36
N GLU A 50 -41.06 17.97 -18.22
CA GLU A 50 -41.16 17.53 -19.62
C GLU A 50 -40.17 18.22 -20.56
N LYS A 51 -39.47 19.26 -20.09
CA LYS A 51 -38.43 19.99 -20.86
C LYS A 51 -37.26 20.34 -19.95
N PHE A 52 -36.06 20.11 -20.45
CA PHE A 52 -34.79 20.49 -19.84
C PHE A 52 -33.92 21.15 -20.92
N SER A 53 -33.33 22.29 -20.61
CA SER A 53 -32.38 23.00 -21.48
C SER A 53 -31.20 23.47 -20.64
N THR A 54 -29.99 23.25 -21.13
CA THR A 54 -28.77 23.86 -20.59
C THR A 54 -28.12 24.63 -21.73
N GLU A 55 -28.02 25.95 -21.61
CA GLU A 55 -27.53 26.85 -22.67
C GLU A 55 -26.08 26.56 -23.10
N SER A 56 -25.30 25.83 -22.31
CA SER A 56 -23.89 25.54 -22.61
C SER A 56 -23.66 24.30 -23.50
N LEU A 57 -24.69 23.51 -23.76
CA LEU A 57 -24.61 22.30 -24.58
C LEU A 57 -25.90 22.25 -25.40
N ASN A 58 -25.83 22.57 -26.70
CA ASN A 58 -26.95 22.56 -27.66
C ASN A 58 -27.61 21.18 -27.80
N PHE A 59 -28.28 20.70 -26.76
CA PHE A 59 -29.06 19.47 -26.72
C PHE A 59 -30.50 19.82 -26.41
N HIS A 60 -31.38 19.58 -27.39
CA HIS A 60 -32.82 19.71 -27.21
C HIS A 60 -33.46 18.33 -27.20
N TYR A 61 -34.11 17.98 -26.10
CA TYR A 61 -35.00 16.81 -26.04
C TYR A 61 -36.45 17.28 -26.09
N ILE A 62 -37.14 16.97 -27.18
CA ILE A 62 -38.59 17.19 -27.33
C ILE A 62 -39.24 15.84 -27.53
N LYS A 63 -40.13 15.44 -26.62
CA LYS A 63 -40.93 14.23 -26.78
C LYS A 63 -42.09 14.50 -27.74
N SER A 64 -42.02 13.97 -28.95
CA SER A 64 -43.15 13.99 -29.89
C SER A 64 -44.22 12.97 -29.45
N ALA A 65 -45.49 13.35 -29.49
CA ALA A 65 -46.58 12.63 -28.83
C ALA A 65 -47.00 11.31 -29.52
N ASN A 66 -46.50 10.99 -30.72
CA ASN A 66 -47.00 9.86 -31.51
C ASN A 66 -45.91 8.95 -32.10
N GLN A 67 -45.16 8.22 -31.25
CA GLN A 67 -44.45 7.02 -31.72
C GLN A 67 -44.64 5.85 -30.74
N PRO A 68 -45.13 4.67 -31.20
CA PRO A 68 -45.08 3.45 -30.43
C PRO A 68 -43.67 2.86 -30.41
N ASN A 69 -43.34 2.20 -29.30
CA ASN A 69 -42.02 1.68 -28.99
C ASN A 69 -41.57 0.52 -29.92
N PHE A 70 -40.26 0.53 -30.20
CA PHE A 70 -39.39 -0.53 -30.76
C PHE A 70 -39.32 -0.70 -32.29
N GLN A 71 -38.23 -0.19 -32.88
CA GLN A 71 -37.57 -0.80 -34.03
C GLN A 71 -36.37 -1.62 -33.52
N SER A 72 -36.46 -2.94 -33.65
CA SER A 72 -35.28 -3.79 -33.80
C SER A 72 -34.76 -3.64 -35.23
N LEU A 73 -33.45 -3.55 -35.42
CA LEU A 73 -32.81 -3.83 -36.70
C LEU A 73 -32.63 -5.35 -36.84
N ASP A 74 -33.37 -5.91 -37.79
CA ASP A 74 -33.20 -7.14 -38.57
C ASP A 74 -32.83 -8.48 -37.91
N GLY A 75 -33.68 -9.50 -38.20
CA GLY A 75 -33.28 -10.92 -38.17
C GLY A 75 -34.32 -11.89 -37.61
N PHE A 76 -35.34 -12.24 -38.42
CA PHE A 76 -36.24 -13.41 -38.35
C PHE A 76 -36.28 -14.27 -37.06
N VAL A 77 -37.38 -14.21 -36.30
CA VAL A 77 -37.91 -15.39 -35.59
C VAL A 77 -39.45 -15.37 -35.58
N ASN A 78 -40.03 -16.46 -36.09
CA ASN A 78 -41.47 -16.78 -36.14
C ASN A 78 -42.18 -16.53 -34.80
N PHE A 79 -43.17 -15.63 -34.78
CA PHE A 79 -44.09 -15.48 -33.65
C PHE A 79 -45.12 -16.62 -33.65
N LYS A 80 -44.86 -17.70 -32.92
CA LYS A 80 -45.93 -18.56 -32.40
C LYS A 80 -46.63 -17.79 -31.28
N LYS A 81 -47.91 -17.49 -31.50
CA LYS A 81 -48.81 -16.77 -30.58
C LYS A 81 -48.90 -17.51 -29.23
N ARG A 82 -48.08 -17.15 -28.25
CA ARG A 82 -48.30 -17.51 -26.85
C ARG A 82 -49.32 -16.55 -26.28
N ILE A 83 -50.53 -17.06 -26.03
CA ILE A 83 -51.54 -16.40 -25.21
C ILE A 83 -50.96 -16.34 -23.80
N TYR A 84 -50.52 -15.16 -23.37
CA TYR A 84 -50.18 -14.91 -21.97
C TYR A 84 -51.47 -14.59 -21.21
N HIS A 85 -51.82 -15.44 -20.26
CA HIS A 85 -52.81 -15.09 -19.24
C HIS A 85 -52.29 -13.89 -18.45
N LYS A 86 -53.07 -12.81 -18.44
CA LYS A 86 -52.78 -11.57 -17.73
C LYS A 86 -52.99 -11.80 -16.23
N GLN A 87 -51.97 -12.30 -15.54
CA GLN A 87 -51.97 -12.31 -14.08
C GLN A 87 -51.80 -10.87 -13.58
N LYS A 88 -52.81 -10.36 -12.88
CA LYS A 88 -52.75 -9.11 -12.11
C LYS A 88 -51.69 -9.26 -11.01
N ARG A 89 -50.45 -8.83 -11.27
CA ARG A 89 -49.44 -8.64 -10.22
C ARG A 89 -49.66 -7.30 -9.53
N ASN A 90 -49.59 -7.27 -8.20
CA ASN A 90 -49.63 -6.07 -7.39
C ASN A 90 -48.29 -5.32 -7.55
N THR A 91 -48.26 -4.39 -8.49
CA THR A 91 -47.08 -3.89 -9.23
C THR A 91 -46.10 -3.01 -8.46
N GLY A 92 -46.24 -2.80 -7.15
CA GLY A 92 -45.36 -1.89 -6.39
C GLY A 92 -44.41 -2.57 -5.41
N ARG A 93 -44.94 -3.52 -4.61
CA ARG A 93 -44.17 -4.17 -3.53
C ARG A 93 -43.40 -5.39 -4.02
N ASP A 94 -43.96 -6.16 -4.95
CA ASP A 94 -43.30 -7.35 -5.49
C ASP A 94 -42.03 -7.01 -6.28
N LEU A 95 -42.04 -5.91 -7.04
CA LEU A 95 -40.86 -5.50 -7.81
C LEU A 95 -39.69 -5.11 -6.90
N TYR A 96 -39.97 -4.44 -5.78
CA TYR A 96 -38.94 -4.04 -4.84
C TYR A 96 -38.32 -5.24 -4.12
N LEU A 97 -39.16 -6.19 -3.70
CA LEU A 97 -38.70 -7.44 -3.07
C LEU A 97 -37.93 -8.31 -4.05
N GLU A 98 -38.37 -8.40 -5.30
CA GLU A 98 -37.69 -9.15 -6.37
C GLU A 98 -36.31 -8.55 -6.71
N ILE A 99 -36.20 -7.21 -6.75
CA ILE A 99 -34.92 -6.51 -6.90
C ILE A 99 -34.03 -6.76 -5.67
N GLN A 100 -34.59 -6.67 -4.46
CA GLN A 100 -33.83 -6.86 -3.23
C GLN A 100 -33.30 -8.31 -3.10
N GLU A 101 -34.10 -9.30 -3.48
CA GLU A 101 -33.72 -10.71 -3.46
C GLU A 101 -32.69 -11.03 -4.55
N ARG A 102 -32.87 -10.49 -5.77
CA ARG A 102 -31.92 -10.67 -6.89
C ARG A 102 -30.56 -10.04 -6.59
N TYR A 103 -30.53 -8.85 -5.98
CA TYR A 103 -29.30 -8.11 -5.67
C TYR A 103 -28.83 -8.27 -4.21
N GLY A 104 -29.42 -9.20 -3.46
CA GLY A 104 -28.89 -9.62 -2.16
C GLY A 104 -27.54 -10.33 -2.28
N ASP A 105 -27.29 -10.97 -3.43
CA ASP A 105 -25.99 -11.50 -3.81
C ASP A 105 -25.29 -10.57 -4.81
N TRP A 106 -24.15 -10.03 -4.42
CA TRP A 106 -23.33 -9.12 -5.22
C TRP A 106 -22.85 -9.74 -6.54
N ARG A 107 -22.78 -11.08 -6.62
CA ARG A 107 -22.37 -11.80 -7.84
C ARG A 107 -23.34 -11.56 -8.99
N ASN A 108 -24.63 -11.49 -8.70
CA ASN A 108 -25.67 -11.23 -9.70
C ASN A 108 -25.55 -9.80 -10.28
N TYR A 109 -25.14 -8.83 -9.43
CA TYR A 109 -24.84 -7.48 -9.88
C TYR A 109 -23.65 -7.46 -10.84
N ALA A 110 -22.57 -8.19 -10.51
CA ALA A 110 -21.39 -8.28 -11.36
C ALA A 110 -21.69 -8.98 -12.71
N THR A 111 -22.50 -10.04 -12.70
CA THR A 111 -22.87 -10.75 -13.94
C THR A 111 -23.80 -9.91 -14.83
N ASP A 112 -24.74 -9.17 -14.26
CA ASP A 112 -25.66 -8.32 -15.03
C ASP A 112 -24.94 -7.07 -15.58
N LEU A 113 -23.94 -6.55 -14.85
CA LEU A 113 -23.04 -5.50 -15.32
C LEU A 113 -22.19 -5.99 -16.50
N LEU A 114 -21.60 -7.20 -16.42
CA LEU A 114 -20.78 -7.78 -17.49
C LEU A 114 -21.60 -8.20 -18.73
N ARG A 115 -22.88 -8.55 -18.55
CA ARG A 115 -23.79 -8.92 -19.64
C ARG A 115 -24.54 -7.72 -20.25
N GLY A 116 -24.31 -6.51 -19.75
CA GLY A 116 -24.96 -5.29 -20.22
C GLY A 116 -26.48 -5.26 -19.99
N SER A 117 -27.02 -6.15 -19.15
CA SER A 117 -28.47 -6.33 -18.95
C SER A 117 -28.99 -5.54 -17.76
N VAL A 118 -28.56 -4.30 -17.62
CA VAL A 118 -29.06 -3.37 -16.59
C VAL A 118 -30.42 -2.81 -16.99
N GLN A 119 -31.44 -3.68 -17.02
CA GLN A 119 -32.83 -3.24 -17.10
C GLN A 119 -33.21 -2.56 -15.78
N GLY A 120 -33.40 -1.23 -15.83
CA GLY A 120 -34.00 -0.45 -14.75
C GLY A 120 -33.12 0.61 -14.10
N VAL A 121 -31.82 0.68 -14.45
CA VAL A 121 -30.96 1.79 -14.03
C VAL A 121 -30.88 2.79 -15.19
N SER A 122 -31.31 4.04 -14.98
CA SER A 122 -31.17 5.06 -16.03
C SER A 122 -29.69 5.29 -16.33
N VAL A 123 -29.38 5.61 -17.59
CA VAL A 123 -28.00 5.93 -18.04
C VAL A 123 -27.36 7.00 -17.14
N ALA A 124 -28.13 8.00 -16.72
CA ALA A 124 -27.68 9.03 -15.78
C ALA A 124 -27.25 8.47 -14.41
N ARG A 125 -27.95 7.44 -13.89
CA ARG A 125 -27.56 6.79 -12.63
C ARG A 125 -26.32 5.94 -12.78
N MET A 126 -26.17 5.22 -13.90
CA MET A 126 -24.93 4.48 -14.18
C MET A 126 -23.73 5.40 -14.31
N TRP A 127 -23.90 6.55 -14.97
CA TRP A 127 -22.84 7.54 -15.12
C TRP A 127 -22.39 8.10 -13.77
N ASN A 128 -23.34 8.44 -12.89
CA ASN A 128 -23.02 8.88 -11.54
C ASN A 128 -22.35 7.78 -10.69
N VAL A 129 -22.78 6.52 -10.82
CA VAL A 129 -22.14 5.39 -10.13
C VAL A 129 -20.72 5.18 -10.63
N SER A 130 -20.47 5.35 -11.94
CA SER A 130 -19.12 5.26 -12.52
C SER A 130 -18.19 6.35 -11.96
N ILE A 131 -18.67 7.59 -11.83
CA ILE A 131 -17.89 8.70 -11.25
C ILE A 131 -17.57 8.45 -9.79
N VAL A 132 -18.55 8.04 -8.98
CA VAL A 132 -18.32 7.77 -7.56
C VAL A 132 -17.41 6.56 -7.39
N GLY A 133 -17.60 5.52 -8.21
CA GLY A 133 -16.76 4.32 -8.21
C GLY A 133 -15.31 4.61 -8.58
N SER A 134 -15.07 5.46 -9.60
CA SER A 134 -13.71 5.82 -10.01
C SER A 134 -12.98 6.66 -8.96
N LEU A 135 -13.69 7.53 -8.24
CA LEU A 135 -13.11 8.30 -7.12
C LEU A 135 -12.69 7.39 -5.96
N ILE A 136 -13.58 6.48 -5.53
CA ILE A 136 -13.28 5.55 -4.43
C ILE A 136 -12.15 4.59 -4.84
N PHE A 137 -12.21 4.06 -6.06
CA PHE A 137 -11.15 3.21 -6.60
C PHE A 137 -9.83 3.96 -6.70
N GLY A 138 -9.83 5.22 -7.17
CA GLY A 138 -8.65 6.08 -7.23
C GLY A 138 -8.06 6.36 -5.85
N MET A 139 -8.88 6.62 -4.84
CA MET A 139 -8.43 6.79 -3.45
C MET A 139 -7.78 5.51 -2.92
N PHE A 140 -8.41 4.36 -3.12
CA PHE A 140 -7.89 3.06 -2.69
C PHE A 140 -6.60 2.69 -3.43
N LEU A 141 -6.57 2.87 -4.75
CA LEU A 141 -5.41 2.61 -5.59
C LEU A 141 -4.25 3.53 -5.20
N MET A 142 -4.49 4.81 -4.94
CA MET A 142 -3.47 5.72 -4.43
C MET A 142 -2.93 5.25 -3.08
N THR A 143 -3.80 4.89 -2.12
CA THR A 143 -3.33 4.35 -0.83
C THR A 143 -2.51 3.07 -1.02
N PHE A 144 -2.91 2.19 -1.94
CA PHE A 144 -2.18 0.97 -2.25
C PHE A 144 -0.82 1.26 -2.91
N ILE A 145 -0.76 2.18 -3.88
CA ILE A 145 0.47 2.65 -4.52
C ILE A 145 1.39 3.29 -3.47
N TYR A 146 0.89 4.18 -2.63
CA TYR A 146 1.69 4.80 -1.56
C TYR A 146 2.20 3.78 -0.55
N ARG A 147 1.40 2.76 -0.23
CA ARG A 147 1.77 1.73 0.77
C ARG A 147 2.73 0.69 0.22
N TYR A 148 2.64 0.32 -1.06
CA TYR A 148 3.43 -0.77 -1.65
C TYR A 148 4.52 -0.31 -2.62
N LEU A 149 4.34 0.81 -3.30
CA LEU A 149 5.30 1.37 -4.27
C LEU A 149 6.01 2.63 -3.74
N GLY A 150 5.58 3.15 -2.58
CA GLY A 150 6.15 4.34 -1.96
C GLY A 150 5.77 5.65 -2.67
N PRO A 151 6.02 6.81 -2.05
CA PRO A 151 5.66 8.12 -2.59
C PRO A 151 6.39 8.52 -3.88
N ASN A 152 7.36 7.72 -4.34
CA ASN A 152 8.16 7.98 -5.55
C ASN A 152 7.58 7.36 -6.83
N ALA A 153 6.46 6.62 -6.75
CA ALA A 153 5.85 5.95 -7.90
C ALA A 153 4.94 6.85 -8.77
N ALA A 154 4.66 8.09 -8.34
CA ALA A 154 3.90 9.06 -9.13
C ALA A 154 4.82 9.81 -10.11
N ALA A 155 4.49 9.71 -11.40
CA ALA A 155 5.34 10.05 -12.53
C ALA A 155 5.84 11.51 -12.60
N ASN A 156 7.07 11.64 -13.09
CA ASN A 156 7.73 12.85 -13.57
C ASN A 156 6.86 13.63 -14.57
N SER A 157 6.32 14.76 -14.14
CA SER A 157 5.88 15.85 -15.01
C SER A 157 5.90 17.14 -14.20
N ASN A 158 6.79 18.07 -14.57
CA ASN A 158 6.89 19.44 -14.06
C ASN A 158 7.40 19.66 -12.62
N ARG A 159 8.56 19.12 -12.29
CA ARG A 159 9.25 19.31 -10.98
C ARG A 159 9.85 20.70 -10.73
N ASN A 160 9.80 21.65 -11.68
CA ASN A 160 10.55 22.91 -11.56
C ASN A 160 9.73 24.15 -11.20
N LYS A 161 8.39 24.08 -11.07
CA LYS A 161 7.58 25.23 -10.65
C LYS A 161 6.86 25.07 -9.31
N ALA A 162 6.41 23.86 -8.95
CA ALA A 162 5.68 23.63 -7.70
C ALA A 162 6.58 23.55 -6.44
N ASN A 163 7.88 23.27 -6.60
CA ASN A 163 8.80 23.14 -5.47
C ASN A 163 9.13 24.47 -4.77
N LYS A 164 8.88 25.64 -5.40
CA LYS A 164 9.11 26.93 -4.74
C LYS A 164 7.97 27.36 -3.82
N GLU A 165 6.74 26.94 -4.08
CA GLU A 165 5.57 27.39 -3.30
C GLU A 165 5.23 26.46 -2.14
N MET A 166 5.47 25.15 -2.27
CA MET A 166 5.20 24.21 -1.17
C MET A 166 6.27 24.21 -0.07
N GLN A 167 7.48 24.67 -0.39
CA GLN A 167 8.59 24.81 0.56
C GLN A 167 8.46 26.07 1.45
N GLN A 168 7.49 26.95 1.16
CA GLN A 168 7.24 28.16 1.93
C GLN A 168 6.10 28.02 2.95
N ILE A 169 5.34 26.91 2.92
CA ILE A 169 4.12 26.75 3.74
C ILE A 169 4.24 25.63 4.80
N LEU A 170 5.29 24.81 4.78
CA LEU A 170 5.52 23.75 5.77
C LEU A 170 6.93 23.82 6.36
N GLY A 171 7.00 24.36 7.59
CA GLY A 171 7.93 23.85 8.60
C GLY A 171 9.23 24.63 8.79
N ASP A 172 9.12 25.69 9.56
CA ASP A 172 10.20 26.29 10.35
C ASP A 172 10.73 25.24 11.36
N SER A 173 11.60 24.32 10.91
CA SER A 173 12.53 23.48 11.69
C SER A 173 13.26 22.52 10.75
N ALA A 174 14.00 23.07 9.77
CA ALA A 174 15.08 22.34 9.13
C ALA A 174 16.37 22.82 9.79
N GLU A 175 16.90 22.01 10.71
CA GLU A 175 18.28 22.15 11.15
C GLU A 175 19.16 22.25 9.91
N LYS A 176 19.92 23.35 9.79
CA LYS A 176 20.86 23.52 8.68
C LYS A 176 21.89 22.39 8.81
N PRO A 177 22.11 21.58 7.77
CA PRO A 177 23.09 20.51 7.85
C PRO A 177 24.46 21.11 8.15
N ASN A 178 25.15 20.51 9.12
CA ASN A 178 26.50 20.89 9.52
C ASN A 178 27.46 20.72 8.33
N GLU A 179 28.56 21.48 8.33
CA GLU A 179 29.53 21.49 7.22
C GLU A 179 30.12 20.09 6.94
N ASP A 180 30.31 19.29 7.98
CA ASP A 180 30.74 17.89 7.90
C ASP A 180 29.74 16.98 7.19
N GLU A 181 28.44 17.19 7.39
CA GLU A 181 27.37 16.39 6.77
C GLU A 181 27.26 16.69 5.28
N LYS A 182 27.43 17.96 4.88
CA LYS A 182 27.46 18.37 3.46
C LYS A 182 28.63 17.76 2.70
N ASN A 183 29.81 17.74 3.31
CA ASN A 183 31.01 17.14 2.72
C ASN A 183 30.80 15.62 2.52
N TYR A 184 30.15 14.96 3.48
CA TYR A 184 29.84 13.54 3.36
C TYR A 184 28.81 13.24 2.27
N GLU A 185 27.76 14.06 2.15
CA GLU A 185 26.79 13.90 1.06
C GLU A 185 27.41 14.10 -0.32
N ASP A 186 28.35 15.05 -0.44
CA ASP A 186 29.12 15.26 -1.66
C ASP A 186 29.99 14.03 -1.99
N TYR A 187 30.68 13.48 -0.99
CA TYR A 187 31.45 12.23 -1.12
C TYR A 187 30.59 11.05 -1.59
N VAL A 188 29.42 10.83 -0.98
CA VAL A 188 28.50 9.76 -1.38
C VAL A 188 27.93 10.01 -2.79
N SER A 189 27.65 11.27 -3.13
CA SER A 189 27.16 11.64 -4.47
C SER A 189 28.24 11.44 -5.54
N LYS A 190 29.51 11.67 -5.21
CA LYS A 190 30.64 11.37 -6.08
C LYS A 190 30.73 9.85 -6.33
N ILE A 191 30.64 9.03 -5.29
CA ILE A 191 30.61 7.56 -5.42
C ILE A 191 29.46 7.10 -6.34
N MET A 192 28.27 7.71 -6.24
CA MET A 192 27.15 7.40 -7.14
C MET A 192 27.44 7.75 -8.62
N ASN A 193 28.15 8.85 -8.86
CA ASN A 193 28.39 9.36 -10.21
C ASN A 193 29.56 8.67 -10.92
N ASP A 194 30.60 8.27 -10.18
CA ASP A 194 31.82 7.68 -10.72
C ASP A 194 31.60 6.25 -11.24
N TYR A 195 30.49 5.59 -10.89
CA TYR A 195 30.24 4.15 -11.16
C TYR A 195 29.00 3.86 -12.01
N LYS A 196 28.84 4.55 -13.13
CA LYS A 196 27.78 4.21 -14.10
C LYS A 196 28.12 2.93 -14.89
N ASP A 197 27.41 1.85 -14.58
CA ASP A 197 27.03 0.69 -15.41
C ASP A 197 28.07 0.11 -16.40
N ASP A 198 29.25 -0.29 -15.91
CA ASP A 198 30.19 -1.11 -16.69
C ASP A 198 30.24 -2.56 -16.15
N ALA A 199 30.15 -3.57 -17.01
CA ALA A 199 30.25 -4.98 -16.58
C ALA A 199 31.61 -5.33 -15.93
N ASP A 200 32.66 -4.56 -16.23
CA ASP A 200 33.97 -4.66 -15.59
C ASP A 200 33.93 -4.18 -14.12
N SER A 201 32.99 -3.31 -13.78
CA SER A 201 32.79 -2.79 -12.42
C SER A 201 32.16 -3.84 -11.48
N GLU A 202 31.21 -4.66 -11.94
CA GLU A 202 30.61 -5.73 -11.13
C GLU A 202 31.67 -6.77 -10.73
N LYS A 203 32.55 -7.13 -11.67
CA LYS A 203 33.61 -8.12 -11.43
C LYS A 203 34.61 -7.62 -10.39
N LYS A 204 35.10 -6.37 -10.53
CA LYS A 204 35.99 -5.74 -9.54
C LYS A 204 35.31 -5.60 -8.18
N LEU A 205 34.06 -5.14 -8.16
CA LEU A 205 33.28 -5.03 -6.93
C LEU A 205 33.16 -6.37 -6.20
N LYS A 206 32.91 -7.45 -6.95
CA LYS A 206 32.86 -8.81 -6.41
C LYS A 206 34.20 -9.23 -5.81
N GLU A 207 35.31 -8.98 -6.49
CA GLU A 207 36.66 -9.30 -6.00
C GLU A 207 36.96 -8.55 -4.70
N ASN A 208 36.61 -7.27 -4.63
CA ASN A 208 36.80 -6.43 -3.43
C ASN A 208 35.92 -6.90 -2.26
N ILE A 209 34.65 -7.24 -2.53
CA ILE A 209 33.78 -7.84 -1.51
C ILE A 209 34.39 -9.14 -0.99
N LEU A 210 34.85 -10.03 -1.89
CA LEU A 210 35.43 -11.31 -1.52
C LEU A 210 36.69 -11.15 -0.65
N GLU A 211 37.55 -10.18 -0.97
CA GLU A 211 38.72 -9.87 -0.16
C GLU A 211 38.32 -9.41 1.25
N MET A 212 37.34 -8.51 1.35
CA MET A 212 36.88 -8.00 2.64
C MET A 212 36.24 -9.07 3.53
N VAL A 213 35.46 -9.98 2.94
CA VAL A 213 34.72 -11.01 3.70
C VAL A 213 35.47 -12.35 3.76
N LYS A 214 36.73 -12.38 3.34
CA LYS A 214 37.51 -13.61 3.25
C LYS A 214 37.57 -14.38 4.57
N GLY A 215 37.35 -15.69 4.51
CA GLY A 215 37.31 -16.60 5.65
C GLY A 215 36.01 -16.55 6.46
N THR A 216 34.96 -15.89 5.97
CA THR A 216 33.68 -15.76 6.67
C THR A 216 32.50 -16.37 5.91
N PRO A 217 31.39 -16.71 6.59
CA PRO A 217 30.18 -17.23 5.93
C PRO A 217 29.59 -16.31 4.85
N MET A 218 29.90 -15.01 4.89
CA MET A 218 29.45 -14.01 3.91
C MET A 218 30.12 -14.12 2.54
N GLU A 219 31.22 -14.86 2.38
CA GLU A 219 31.82 -15.14 1.06
C GLU A 219 30.79 -15.70 0.06
N LYS A 220 29.89 -16.58 0.53
CA LYS A 220 28.83 -17.19 -0.28
C LYS A 220 27.82 -16.17 -0.82
N MET A 221 27.74 -14.99 -0.21
CA MET A 221 26.81 -13.91 -0.57
C MET A 221 27.44 -12.88 -1.52
N ALA A 222 28.77 -12.80 -1.58
CA ALA A 222 29.50 -11.84 -2.42
C ALA A 222 29.00 -11.73 -3.87
N PRO A 223 28.72 -12.82 -4.63
CA PRO A 223 28.24 -12.69 -6.01
C PRO A 223 26.83 -12.10 -6.14
N PHE A 224 26.03 -12.11 -5.07
CA PHE A 224 24.70 -11.50 -5.07
C PHE A 224 24.76 -10.03 -4.60
N ILE A 225 25.70 -9.71 -3.71
CA ILE A 225 25.94 -8.35 -3.23
C ILE A 225 26.55 -7.49 -4.34
N ALA A 226 27.47 -8.04 -5.14
CA ALA A 226 28.11 -7.32 -6.25
C ALA A 226 27.13 -6.86 -7.35
N LYS A 227 25.94 -7.48 -7.41
CA LYS A 227 24.87 -7.10 -8.36
C LYS A 227 24.03 -5.91 -7.89
N GLN A 228 24.21 -5.49 -6.64
CA GLN A 228 23.49 -4.34 -6.09
C GLN A 228 24.23 -3.06 -6.45
N ASP A 229 23.53 -1.93 -6.35
CA ASP A 229 24.17 -0.61 -6.37
C ASP A 229 25.34 -0.56 -5.39
N ARG A 230 26.43 0.12 -5.75
CA ARG A 230 27.67 0.13 -4.98
C ARG A 230 27.48 0.62 -3.54
N ILE A 231 26.63 1.64 -3.32
CA ILE A 231 26.37 2.15 -1.98
C ILE A 231 25.52 1.16 -1.19
N VAL A 232 24.55 0.52 -1.85
CA VAL A 232 23.78 -0.57 -1.24
C VAL A 232 24.72 -1.71 -0.86
N ALA A 233 25.63 -2.12 -1.74
CA ALA A 233 26.64 -3.15 -1.48
C ALA A 233 27.57 -2.78 -0.31
N ALA A 234 28.04 -1.53 -0.26
CA ALA A 234 28.87 -1.01 0.82
C ALA A 234 28.13 -1.08 2.17
N PHE A 235 26.86 -0.66 2.22
CA PHE A 235 26.04 -0.79 3.43
C PHE A 235 25.77 -2.24 3.81
N LEU A 236 25.52 -3.12 2.83
CA LEU A 236 25.35 -4.54 3.10
C LEU A 236 26.58 -5.13 3.78
N VAL A 237 27.79 -4.85 3.29
CA VAL A 237 29.04 -5.35 3.88
C VAL A 237 29.32 -4.72 5.24
N ALA A 238 29.10 -3.40 5.38
CA ALA A 238 29.38 -2.66 6.61
C ALA A 238 28.42 -3.06 7.76
N ILE A 239 27.11 -3.14 7.48
CA ILE A 239 26.12 -3.58 8.46
C ILE A 239 26.38 -5.03 8.85
N ALA A 240 26.66 -5.92 7.89
CA ALA A 240 26.93 -7.32 8.22
C ALA A 240 28.17 -7.49 9.11
N LYS A 241 29.21 -6.67 8.91
CA LYS A 241 30.35 -6.64 9.82
C LYS A 241 29.91 -6.28 11.23
N LYS A 242 29.07 -5.25 11.36
CA LYS A 242 28.64 -4.75 12.65
C LYS A 242 27.73 -5.73 13.39
N GLU A 243 26.78 -6.33 12.70
CA GLU A 243 25.70 -7.13 13.30
C GLU A 243 26.12 -8.57 13.59
N SER A 244 26.98 -9.15 12.75
CA SER A 244 27.31 -10.59 12.82
C SER A 244 28.78 -10.91 12.62
N SER A 245 29.65 -9.90 12.49
CA SER A 245 31.03 -10.10 12.05
C SER A 245 31.12 -10.86 10.72
N TRP A 246 30.30 -10.49 9.74
CA TRP A 246 30.18 -11.16 8.44
C TRP A 246 29.68 -12.62 8.55
N GLY A 247 28.78 -12.88 9.49
CA GLY A 247 28.15 -14.19 9.67
C GLY A 247 28.85 -15.12 10.67
N VAL A 248 29.92 -14.68 11.34
CA VAL A 248 30.55 -15.46 12.43
C VAL A 248 29.58 -15.65 13.61
N HIS A 249 28.75 -14.65 13.89
CA HIS A 249 27.69 -14.70 14.90
C HIS A 249 26.34 -14.58 14.22
N VAL A 250 25.67 -15.71 14.00
CA VAL A 250 24.44 -15.77 13.21
C VAL A 250 23.31 -16.38 14.03
N PRO A 251 22.05 -15.92 13.86
CA PRO A 251 20.91 -16.66 14.36
C PRO A 251 20.85 -18.05 13.72
N VAL A 252 20.45 -19.03 14.52
CA VAL A 252 20.30 -20.41 14.06
C VAL A 252 18.85 -20.86 14.15
N LEU A 253 18.47 -21.82 13.31
CA LEU A 253 17.22 -22.55 13.40
C LEU A 253 17.54 -24.04 13.31
N ASN A 254 17.21 -24.81 14.34
CA ASN A 254 17.57 -26.23 14.44
C ASN A 254 19.08 -26.52 14.30
N GLY A 255 19.93 -25.58 14.72
CA GLY A 255 21.39 -25.69 14.59
C GLY A 255 21.93 -25.31 13.21
N GLU A 256 21.08 -24.93 12.26
CA GLU A 256 21.46 -24.49 10.93
C GLU A 256 21.54 -22.97 10.83
N ASP A 257 22.42 -22.49 9.94
CA ASP A 257 22.61 -21.07 9.64
C ASP A 257 21.39 -20.49 8.90
N CYS A 258 20.84 -19.40 9.45
CA CYS A 258 19.68 -18.70 8.89
C CYS A 258 20.01 -17.65 7.80
N TYR A 259 21.28 -17.54 7.40
CA TYR A 259 21.80 -16.58 6.43
C TYR A 259 21.48 -15.11 6.75
N ASN A 260 21.25 -14.79 8.03
CA ASN A 260 20.88 -13.45 8.46
C ASN A 260 22.04 -12.75 9.17
N TYR A 261 22.84 -12.06 8.37
CA TYR A 261 24.05 -11.40 8.85
C TYR A 261 23.84 -9.94 9.24
N TRP A 262 22.63 -9.40 9.04
CA TRP A 262 22.30 -7.98 9.20
C TRP A 262 21.35 -7.69 10.37
N GLY A 263 21.02 -8.71 11.18
CA GLY A 263 20.06 -8.55 12.27
C GLY A 263 18.63 -8.27 11.79
N TYR A 264 18.27 -8.71 10.58
CA TYR A 264 16.96 -8.43 9.97
C TYR A 264 15.83 -9.16 10.72
N ARG A 265 14.71 -8.48 10.97
CA ARG A 265 13.57 -8.99 11.78
C ARG A 265 12.23 -8.96 11.03
N GLY A 266 12.25 -9.15 9.71
CA GLY A 266 11.03 -9.34 8.93
C GLY A 266 10.34 -10.65 9.29
N ILE A 267 9.03 -10.62 9.53
CA ILE A 267 8.26 -11.81 9.87
C ILE A 267 8.16 -12.75 8.65
N ARG A 268 8.56 -14.01 8.84
CA ARG A 268 8.45 -15.11 7.87
C ARG A 268 8.02 -16.39 8.58
N GLU A 269 7.72 -17.44 7.81
CA GLU A 269 7.39 -18.76 8.37
C GLU A 269 8.54 -19.33 9.21
N LYS A 270 9.78 -19.15 8.76
CA LYS A 270 10.99 -19.55 9.48
C LYS A 270 11.59 -18.35 10.21
N MET A 271 11.69 -18.46 11.53
CA MET A 271 12.30 -17.47 12.41
C MET A 271 13.42 -18.14 13.20
N GLY A 272 14.62 -17.56 13.16
CA GLY A 272 15.76 -18.01 13.95
C GLY A 272 15.74 -17.48 15.38
N THR A 273 16.78 -17.79 16.13
CA THR A 273 16.96 -17.32 17.51
C THR A 273 16.84 -15.79 17.64
N GLY A 274 16.16 -15.33 18.70
CA GLY A 274 16.01 -13.90 18.98
C GLY A 274 15.03 -13.15 18.07
N GLY A 275 14.18 -13.87 17.33
CA GLY A 275 13.18 -13.25 16.44
C GLY A 275 13.77 -12.72 15.13
N HIS A 276 14.96 -13.18 14.76
CA HIS A 276 15.58 -12.85 13.48
C HIS A 276 14.95 -13.68 12.36
N THR A 277 14.82 -13.08 11.18
CA THR A 277 14.36 -13.79 9.98
C THR A 277 15.32 -14.93 9.65
N CYS A 278 14.77 -16.10 9.30
CA CYS A 278 15.56 -17.20 8.75
C CYS A 278 15.30 -17.31 7.25
N PHE A 279 16.32 -17.05 6.44
CA PHE A 279 16.22 -17.03 4.98
C PHE A 279 16.42 -18.44 4.40
N ASP A 280 15.85 -18.69 3.23
CA ASP A 280 15.95 -20.00 2.60
C ASP A 280 17.30 -20.22 1.89
N SER A 281 18.00 -19.13 1.52
CA SER A 281 19.29 -19.21 0.85
C SER A 281 20.10 -17.90 0.99
N PRO A 282 21.42 -17.92 0.72
CA PRO A 282 22.24 -16.71 0.63
C PRO A 282 21.69 -15.67 -0.35
N LYS A 283 21.12 -16.14 -1.48
CA LYS A 283 20.51 -15.27 -2.49
C LYS A 283 19.25 -14.57 -1.97
N ASP A 284 18.34 -15.32 -1.36
CA ASP A 284 17.10 -14.78 -0.76
C ASP A 284 17.41 -13.76 0.34
N ALA A 285 18.40 -14.06 1.18
CA ALA A 285 18.87 -13.14 2.22
C ALA A 285 19.36 -11.81 1.62
N VAL A 286 20.29 -11.86 0.66
CA VAL A 286 20.83 -10.67 0.02
C VAL A 286 19.73 -9.90 -0.71
N GLU A 287 18.90 -10.55 -1.53
CA GLU A 287 17.85 -9.85 -2.28
C GLU A 287 16.83 -9.17 -1.37
N THR A 288 16.48 -9.78 -0.24
CA THR A 288 15.52 -9.20 0.70
C THR A 288 16.11 -8.01 1.45
N VAL A 289 17.32 -8.18 1.97
CA VAL A 289 17.99 -7.12 2.76
C VAL A 289 18.41 -5.97 1.84
N ALA A 290 18.95 -6.27 0.66
CA ALA A 290 19.32 -5.27 -0.34
C ALA A 290 18.12 -4.41 -0.74
N LYS A 291 16.94 -5.01 -1.00
CA LYS A 291 15.71 -4.24 -1.28
C LYS A 291 15.35 -3.26 -0.17
N ARG A 292 15.52 -3.65 1.10
CA ARG A 292 15.25 -2.75 2.23
C ARG A 292 16.28 -1.63 2.31
N VAL A 293 17.56 -1.95 2.19
CA VAL A 293 18.65 -0.95 2.22
C VAL A 293 18.51 0.01 1.04
N ASP A 294 18.27 -0.50 -0.17
CA ASP A 294 18.00 0.27 -1.38
C ASP A 294 16.84 1.25 -1.18
N PHE A 295 15.72 0.80 -0.60
CA PHE A 295 14.62 1.69 -0.27
C PHE A 295 15.04 2.83 0.67
N LEU A 296 15.80 2.53 1.73
CA LEU A 296 16.28 3.55 2.67
C LEU A 296 17.23 4.55 1.99
N VAL A 297 18.19 4.05 1.20
CA VAL A 297 19.19 4.87 0.52
C VAL A 297 18.54 5.71 -0.59
N ASN A 298 17.84 5.06 -1.52
CA ASN A 298 17.39 5.69 -2.76
C ASN A 298 16.02 6.37 -2.62
N SER A 299 15.09 5.78 -1.87
CA SER A 299 13.75 6.35 -1.70
C SER A 299 13.66 7.33 -0.54
N GLU A 300 14.26 7.02 0.61
CA GLU A 300 14.24 7.90 1.80
C GLU A 300 15.46 8.82 1.92
N LYS A 301 16.41 8.75 0.97
CA LYS A 301 17.63 9.58 0.97
C LYS A 301 18.47 9.42 2.23
N ARG A 302 18.52 8.18 2.76
CA ARG A 302 19.37 7.79 3.91
C ARG A 302 20.65 7.13 3.40
N ASN A 303 21.43 7.90 2.67
CA ASN A 303 22.64 7.46 1.99
C ASN A 303 23.92 7.62 2.83
N THR A 304 23.82 8.04 4.10
CA THR A 304 24.94 8.11 5.04
C THR A 304 24.72 7.17 6.23
N PRO A 305 25.78 6.63 6.86
CA PRO A 305 25.66 5.78 8.06
C PRO A 305 24.84 6.41 9.18
N GLU A 306 24.99 7.72 9.38
CA GLU A 306 24.22 8.48 10.38
C GLU A 306 22.72 8.49 10.06
N LYS A 307 22.35 8.73 8.80
CA LYS A 307 20.94 8.72 8.36
C LYS A 307 20.36 7.30 8.35
N LEU A 308 21.22 6.29 8.16
CA LEU A 308 20.86 4.88 8.14
C LEU A 308 20.74 4.26 9.54
N LYS A 309 20.93 5.02 10.62
CA LYS A 309 20.68 4.56 12.01
C LYS A 309 19.27 3.96 12.22
N VAL A 310 18.33 4.31 11.35
CA VAL A 310 16.99 3.70 11.27
C VAL A 310 17.04 2.17 11.14
N TRP A 311 18.11 1.61 10.57
CA TRP A 311 18.33 0.17 10.53
C TRP A 311 18.45 -0.43 11.94
N LYS A 312 19.17 0.26 12.85
CA LYS A 312 19.50 -0.22 14.20
C LYS A 312 18.33 -0.11 15.18
N CYS A 313 17.62 1.02 15.17
CA CYS A 313 16.62 1.34 16.20
C CYS A 313 15.23 1.71 15.62
N GLY A 314 15.06 1.68 14.31
CA GLY A 314 13.84 2.19 13.66
C GLY A 314 13.83 3.71 13.58
N TYR A 315 12.67 4.30 13.27
CA TYR A 315 12.55 5.76 13.12
C TYR A 315 12.60 6.50 14.46
N ASP A 316 12.35 5.78 15.55
CA ASP A 316 12.46 6.28 16.92
C ASP A 316 13.52 5.49 17.66
N CYS A 317 14.60 6.19 18.05
CA CYS A 317 15.73 5.63 18.78
C CYS A 317 15.76 6.08 20.24
N SER A 318 14.68 6.70 20.75
CA SER A 318 14.60 7.22 22.12
C SER A 318 14.68 6.13 23.20
N TRP A 319 14.35 4.90 22.84
CA TRP A 319 14.37 3.73 23.73
C TRP A 319 15.73 3.02 23.77
N ASP A 320 16.67 3.39 22.89
CA ASP A 320 18.00 2.79 22.81
C ASP A 320 19.05 3.69 23.49
N ASP A 321 20.18 3.12 23.87
CA ASP A 321 21.28 3.90 24.46
C ASP A 321 21.95 4.77 23.39
N PRO A 322 21.99 6.12 23.55
CA PRO A 322 22.63 7.01 22.59
C PRO A 322 24.12 6.67 22.35
N SER A 323 24.81 6.14 23.35
CA SER A 323 26.20 5.69 23.19
C SER A 323 26.30 4.48 22.26
N ALA A 324 25.44 3.48 22.45
CA ALA A 324 25.36 2.31 21.59
C ALA A 324 25.01 2.66 20.14
N VAL A 325 24.07 3.58 19.91
CA VAL A 325 23.71 4.05 18.57
C VAL A 325 24.88 4.75 17.88
N ARG A 326 25.57 5.67 18.59
CA ARG A 326 26.77 6.34 18.03
C ARG A 326 27.88 5.36 17.70
N LYS A 327 28.12 4.37 18.57
CA LYS A 327 29.10 3.32 18.31
C LYS A 327 28.74 2.54 17.04
N TRP A 328 27.46 2.18 16.89
CA TRP A 328 26.98 1.51 15.69
C TRP A 328 27.23 2.34 14.42
N ILE A 329 26.90 3.64 14.45
CA ILE A 329 27.13 4.55 13.33
C ILE A 329 28.61 4.61 12.97
N ASN A 330 29.49 4.77 13.96
CA ASN A 330 30.93 4.86 13.75
C ASN A 330 31.52 3.57 13.17
N ASP A 331 31.08 2.41 13.67
CA ASP A 331 31.52 1.11 13.18
C ASP A 331 31.09 0.92 11.71
N VAL A 332 29.83 1.25 11.39
CA VAL A 332 29.32 1.15 10.01
C VAL A 332 30.04 2.14 9.09
N ASP A 333 30.25 3.38 9.52
CA ASP A 333 30.99 4.39 8.75
C ASP A 333 32.42 3.96 8.43
N TYR A 334 33.12 3.39 9.41
CA TYR A 334 34.47 2.87 9.20
C TYR A 334 34.51 1.81 8.11
N TYR A 335 33.61 0.81 8.14
CA TYR A 335 33.58 -0.24 7.14
C TYR A 335 33.02 0.23 5.79
N PHE A 336 32.12 1.20 5.79
CA PHE A 336 31.61 1.85 4.57
C PHE A 336 32.74 2.57 3.82
N LYS A 337 33.52 3.40 4.53
CA LYS A 337 34.70 4.08 3.94
C LYS A 337 35.79 3.09 3.54
N LYS A 338 35.99 2.04 4.34
CA LYS A 338 36.95 0.98 4.01
C LYS A 338 36.57 0.31 2.69
N PHE A 339 35.30 -0.01 2.50
CA PHE A 339 34.77 -0.61 1.27
C PHE A 339 35.10 0.22 0.04
N ASP A 340 34.94 1.54 0.12
CA ASP A 340 35.21 2.43 -1.00
C ASP A 340 36.71 2.49 -1.36
N LYS A 341 37.59 2.53 -0.36
CA LYS A 341 39.05 2.54 -0.56
C LYS A 341 39.57 1.29 -1.29
N PHE A 342 39.01 0.11 -0.99
CA PHE A 342 39.36 -1.14 -1.70
C PHE A 342 38.99 -1.11 -3.19
N ALA A 343 38.17 -0.16 -3.61
CA ALA A 343 37.74 -0.05 -4.99
C ALA A 343 38.39 1.11 -5.75
N GLU A 344 39.26 1.88 -5.11
CA GLU A 344 40.18 2.82 -5.78
C GLU A 344 41.56 2.18 -6.06
N GLU A 345 41.91 1.10 -5.35
CA GLU A 345 43.08 0.24 -5.58
C GLU A 345 42.80 -0.81 -6.67
#